data_AF-A0A2R6GM90-F1
#
_entry.id   AF-A0A2R6GM90-F1
#
_cell.length_a   1.000
_cell.length_b   1.000
_cell.length_c   1.000
_cell.angle_alpha   90.00
_cell.angle_beta   90.00
_cell.angle_gamma   90.00
#
_symmetry.space_group_name_H-M   'P 1'
#
loop_
_entity.id
_entity.type
_entity.pdbx_description
1 polymer ?
#
loop_
_entity_poly.entity_id
_entity_poly.type
_entity_poly.pdbx_seq_one_letter_code
_entity_poly.pdbx_strand_id
1 'polypeptide(L)'
;MECPDCGASMVAFDVPPAYREHAPGSSAAAALCPSCLALASAESAPADPRFDRISDAFPTGEAAPPLALAVGLLDSLALHRSALEELLGAAERAGADPLLVLDRLHAQGGVDPAFDLDRRRFQLEQLLD
;
A
#
# COMPACT_ATOMS: atom_id res chain seq x y z
N MET A 1 13.51 1.72 -9.50
CA MET A 1 12.56 1.63 -10.64
C MET A 1 11.69 2.87 -10.66
N GLU A 2 11.24 3.27 -11.84
CA GLU A 2 10.35 4.42 -12.04
C GLU A 2 8.91 3.94 -12.24
N CYS A 3 7.95 4.74 -11.77
CA CYS A 3 6.53 4.44 -11.91
C CYS A 3 6.10 4.57 -13.37
N PRO A 4 5.44 3.56 -13.95
CA PRO A 4 4.98 3.63 -15.34
C PRO A 4 3.91 4.70 -15.57
N ASP A 5 3.18 5.09 -14.52
CA ASP A 5 2.03 6.00 -14.64
C ASP A 5 2.44 7.48 -14.52
N CYS A 6 3.38 7.81 -13.64
CA CYS A 6 3.78 9.20 -13.36
C CYS A 6 5.29 9.47 -13.43
N GLY A 7 6.13 8.45 -13.66
CA GLY A 7 7.59 8.58 -13.73
C GLY A 7 8.30 8.76 -12.38
N ALA A 8 7.57 8.87 -11.26
CA ALA A 8 8.18 9.03 -9.95
C ALA A 8 8.98 7.78 -9.53
N SER A 9 10.04 7.97 -8.75
CA SER A 9 10.80 6.86 -8.17
C SER A 9 9.96 6.07 -7.16
N MET A 10 9.76 4.79 -7.42
CA MET A 10 8.93 3.92 -6.56
C MET A 10 9.70 3.42 -5.33
N VAL A 11 8.95 3.04 -4.30
CA VAL A 11 9.46 2.38 -3.10
C VAL A 11 9.28 0.87 -3.27
N ALA A 12 10.37 0.15 -3.49
CA ALA A 12 10.37 -1.31 -3.59
C ALA A 12 10.51 -1.96 -2.20
N PHE A 13 9.78 -3.05 -1.98
CA PHE A 13 9.76 -3.81 -0.74
C PHE A 13 9.56 -5.31 -1.00
N ASP A 14 10.10 -6.13 -0.11
CA ASP A 14 9.88 -7.58 -0.16
C ASP A 14 8.45 -7.91 0.25
N VAL A 15 7.83 -8.83 -0.48
CA VAL A 15 6.49 -9.34 -0.19
C VAL A 15 6.62 -10.65 0.60
N PRO A 16 6.18 -10.67 1.87
CA PRO A 16 6.14 -11.89 2.67
C PRO A 16 5.39 -13.01 1.93
N PRO A 17 5.82 -14.28 2.05
CA PRO A 17 5.20 -15.40 1.35
C PRO A 17 3.68 -15.49 1.49
N ALA A 18 3.14 -15.12 2.65
CA ALA A 18 1.72 -15.11 2.95
C ALA A 18 0.91 -14.13 2.06
N TYR A 19 1.52 -13.04 1.59
CA TYR A 19 0.83 -11.98 0.85
C TYR A 19 1.16 -11.96 -0.64
N ARG A 20 1.96 -12.93 -1.13
CA ARG A 20 2.40 -12.95 -2.52
C ARG A 20 1.24 -13.09 -3.49
N GLU A 21 0.19 -13.84 -3.14
CA GLU A 21 -0.98 -13.95 -4.02
C GLU A 21 -1.66 -12.60 -4.30
N HIS A 22 -1.52 -11.64 -3.38
CA HIS A 22 -2.06 -10.28 -3.51
C HIS A 22 -1.09 -9.32 -4.22
N ALA A 23 0.17 -9.73 -4.44
CA ALA A 23 1.16 -8.92 -5.16
C ALA A 23 1.01 -9.04 -6.68
N PRO A 24 1.37 -7.99 -7.46
CA PRO A 24 1.33 -8.05 -8.91
C PRO A 24 2.14 -9.23 -9.46
N GLY A 25 1.48 -10.10 -10.24
CA GLY A 25 2.09 -11.29 -10.82
C GLY A 25 2.56 -12.34 -9.79
N SER A 26 2.04 -12.27 -8.57
CA SER A 26 2.45 -13.11 -7.45
C SER A 26 3.94 -13.07 -7.12
N SER A 27 4.54 -11.89 -7.32
CA SER A 27 5.97 -11.65 -7.19
C SER A 27 6.43 -11.61 -5.73
N ALA A 28 7.73 -11.92 -5.52
CA ALA A 28 8.35 -11.87 -4.20
C ALA A 28 8.74 -10.45 -3.76
N ALA A 29 8.72 -9.48 -4.68
CA ALA A 29 8.97 -8.08 -4.40
C ALA A 29 7.97 -7.22 -5.20
N ALA A 30 7.49 -6.15 -4.57
CA ALA A 30 6.58 -5.19 -5.19
C ALA A 30 7.12 -3.78 -4.96
N ALA A 31 6.58 -2.82 -5.71
CA ALA A 31 6.89 -1.42 -5.53
C ALA A 31 5.64 -0.57 -5.52
N LEU A 32 5.57 0.35 -4.57
CA LEU A 32 4.48 1.33 -4.45
C LEU A 32 5.00 2.71 -4.85
N CYS A 33 4.25 3.40 -5.70
CA CYS A 33 4.57 4.77 -6.05
C CYS A 33 4.19 5.71 -4.89
N PRO A 34 5.11 6.55 -4.37
CA PRO A 34 4.79 7.52 -3.33
C PRO A 34 3.95 8.70 -3.84
N SER A 35 3.75 8.84 -5.15
CA SER A 35 3.00 9.96 -5.74
C SER A 35 1.60 9.54 -6.16
N CYS A 36 1.44 8.57 -7.06
CA CYS A 36 0.11 8.16 -7.55
C CYS A 36 -0.44 6.90 -6.86
N LEU A 37 0.28 6.33 -5.88
CA LEU A 37 -0.09 5.10 -5.17
C LEU A 37 -0.25 3.85 -6.07
N ALA A 38 0.24 3.90 -7.32
CA ALA A 38 0.26 2.76 -8.21
C ALA A 38 1.20 1.66 -7.67
N LEU A 39 0.74 0.41 -7.76
CA LEU A 39 1.45 -0.78 -7.35
C LEU A 39 1.98 -1.54 -8.58
N ALA A 40 3.25 -1.91 -8.56
CA ALA A 40 3.88 -2.70 -9.63
C ALA A 40 4.72 -3.85 -9.04
N SER A 41 4.98 -4.88 -9.85
CA SER A 41 5.96 -5.91 -9.50
C SER A 41 7.38 -5.34 -9.56
N ALA A 42 8.26 -5.83 -8.69
CA ALA A 42 9.67 -5.50 -8.69
C ALA A 42 10.51 -6.78 -8.84
N GLU A 43 11.68 -6.67 -9.46
CA GLU A 43 12.62 -7.80 -9.55
C GLU A 43 13.27 -8.12 -8.20
N SER A 44 13.53 -7.09 -7.41
CA SER A 44 14.11 -7.19 -6.08
C SER A 44 13.76 -5.95 -5.24
N ALA A 45 13.89 -6.08 -3.93
CA ALA A 45 13.76 -4.98 -3.00
C ALA A 45 15.05 -4.83 -2.16
N PRO A 46 15.34 -3.60 -1.69
CA PRO A 46 16.40 -3.40 -0.71
C PRO A 46 16.00 -4.03 0.63
N ALA A 47 16.99 -4.45 1.42
CA ALA A 47 16.77 -4.98 2.78
C ALA A 47 16.12 -3.95 3.73
N ASP A 48 16.29 -2.65 3.44
CA ASP A 48 15.67 -1.55 4.17
C ASP A 48 14.84 -0.67 3.20
N PRO A 49 13.56 -1.02 2.97
CA PRO A 49 12.65 -0.25 2.13
C PRO A 49 12.36 1.14 2.71
N ARG A 50 12.39 2.16 1.84
CA ARG A 50 12.19 3.56 2.21
C ARG A 50 10.71 3.96 2.22
N PHE A 51 9.91 3.35 3.09
CA PHE A 51 8.48 3.64 3.25
C PHE A 51 8.20 5.08 3.70
N ASP A 52 9.16 5.72 4.37
CA ASP A 52 9.16 7.15 4.71
C ASP A 52 8.93 8.06 3.51
N ARG A 53 9.31 7.61 2.30
CA ARG A 53 9.07 8.37 1.07
C ARG A 53 7.60 8.46 0.66
N ILE A 54 6.75 7.55 1.16
CA ILE A 54 5.30 7.55 0.88
C ILE A 54 4.60 8.50 1.86
N SER A 55 4.91 8.37 3.15
CA SER A 55 4.49 9.29 4.21
C SER A 55 5.32 9.04 5.46
N ASP A 56 5.56 10.08 6.26
CA ASP A 56 6.13 9.95 7.61
C ASP A 56 5.22 9.14 8.55
N ALA A 57 3.94 9.01 8.21
CA ALA A 57 2.98 8.18 8.94
C ALA A 57 3.08 6.69 8.60
N PHE A 58 3.77 6.32 7.51
CA PHE A 58 3.83 4.95 7.07
C PHE A 58 4.57 4.10 8.12
N PRO A 59 4.04 2.91 8.49
CA PRO A 59 4.70 2.05 9.45
C PRO A 59 6.01 1.51 8.89
N THR A 60 6.83 0.97 9.79
CA THR A 60 8.05 0.22 9.47
C THR A 60 7.91 -1.23 9.94
N GLY A 61 8.87 -2.08 9.57
CA GLY A 61 8.87 -3.49 9.98
C GLY A 61 7.73 -4.30 9.35
N GLU A 62 7.18 -5.24 10.11
CA GLU A 62 6.23 -6.26 9.61
C GLU A 62 4.90 -5.69 9.14
N ALA A 63 4.47 -4.54 9.67
CA ALA A 63 3.23 -3.89 9.27
C ALA A 63 3.32 -3.19 7.91
N ALA A 64 4.53 -2.87 7.43
CA ALA A 64 4.70 -2.03 6.24
C ALA A 64 4.38 -2.72 4.91
N PRO A 65 4.88 -3.94 4.63
CA PRO A 65 4.53 -4.65 3.39
C PRO A 65 3.04 -4.89 3.17
N PRO A 66 2.26 -5.43 4.14
CA PRO A 66 0.84 -5.66 3.91
C PRO A 66 0.06 -4.34 3.73
N LEU A 67 0.43 -3.28 4.46
CA LEU A 67 -0.21 -1.98 4.27
C LEU A 67 0.09 -1.38 2.89
N ALA A 68 1.33 -1.48 2.41
CA ALA A 68 1.70 -0.99 1.09
C ALA A 68 0.97 -1.73 -0.04
N LEU A 69 0.79 -3.05 0.09
CA LEU A 69 -0.06 -3.81 -0.83
C LEU A 69 -1.51 -3.33 -0.76
N ALA A 70 -2.07 -3.17 0.44
CA ALA A 70 -3.45 -2.74 0.60
C ALA A 70 -3.70 -1.37 -0.05
N VAL A 71 -2.80 -0.40 0.16
CA VAL A 71 -2.86 0.94 -0.46
C VAL A 71 -2.89 0.84 -1.99
N GLY A 72 -2.07 -0.03 -2.57
CA GLY A 72 -2.01 -0.27 -4.00
C GLY A 72 -3.26 -0.90 -4.61
N LEU A 73 -4.07 -1.58 -3.81
CA LEU A 73 -5.31 -2.26 -4.22
C LEU A 73 -6.58 -1.41 -4.00
N LEU A 74 -6.42 -0.16 -3.54
CA LEU A 74 -7.54 0.77 -3.30
C LEU A 74 -8.15 1.33 -4.59
N ASP A 75 -7.47 1.17 -5.72
CA ASP A 75 -8.01 1.54 -7.03
C ASP A 75 -9.36 0.83 -7.30
N SER A 76 -9.49 -0.42 -6.84
CA SER A 76 -10.66 -1.27 -7.03
C SER A 76 -11.03 -2.12 -5.80
N LEU A 77 -11.66 -1.49 -4.80
CA LEU A 77 -12.19 -2.20 -3.62
C LEU A 77 -13.10 -3.40 -3.95
N ALA A 78 -13.88 -3.31 -5.03
CA ALA A 78 -14.81 -4.36 -5.41
C ALA A 78 -14.09 -5.64 -5.84
N LEU A 79 -12.93 -5.51 -6.51
CA LEU A 79 -12.12 -6.63 -6.95
C LEU A 79 -11.26 -7.19 -5.82
N HIS A 80 -10.83 -6.33 -4.90
CA HIS A 80 -9.80 -6.67 -3.91
C HIS A 80 -10.32 -6.78 -2.47
N ARG A 81 -11.65 -6.84 -2.27
CA ARG A 81 -12.27 -6.84 -0.92
C ARG A 81 -11.60 -7.80 0.07
N SER A 82 -11.53 -9.09 -0.27
CA SER A 82 -10.97 -10.10 0.64
C SER A 82 -9.48 -9.89 0.91
N ALA A 83 -8.73 -9.48 -0.11
CA ALA A 83 -7.31 -9.15 0.03
C ALA A 83 -7.12 -7.95 0.96
N LEU A 84 -7.96 -6.92 0.84
CA LEU A 84 -7.92 -5.73 1.68
C LEU A 84 -8.22 -6.05 3.14
N GLU A 85 -9.26 -6.84 3.43
CA GLU A 85 -9.56 -7.29 4.80
C GLU A 85 -8.38 -8.04 5.43
N GLU A 86 -7.75 -8.94 4.67
CA GLU A 86 -6.61 -9.72 5.15
C GLU A 86 -5.37 -8.83 5.42
N LEU A 87 -5.01 -7.98 4.45
CA LEU A 87 -3.82 -7.15 4.49
C LEU A 87 -3.94 -6.04 5.56
N LEU A 88 -5.10 -5.39 5.65
CA LEU A 88 -5.35 -4.37 6.66
C LEU A 88 -5.34 -4.99 8.06
N GLY A 89 -6.04 -6.11 8.26
CA GLY A 89 -6.01 -6.83 9.53
C GLY A 89 -4.61 -7.35 9.90
N ALA A 90 -3.78 -7.68 8.91
CA ALA A 90 -2.38 -8.04 9.15
C ALA A 90 -1.54 -6.86 9.61
N ALA A 91 -1.68 -5.70 8.97
CA ALA A 91 -1.01 -4.48 9.38
C ALA A 91 -1.43 -4.06 10.80
N GLU A 92 -2.72 -4.18 11.13
CA GLU A 92 -3.25 -3.91 12.48
C GLU A 92 -2.67 -4.83 13.54
N ARG A 93 -2.67 -6.15 13.28
CA ARG A 93 -2.06 -7.14 14.19
C ARG A 93 -0.56 -6.90 14.40
N ALA A 94 0.12 -6.33 13.42
CA ALA A 94 1.52 -5.93 13.50
C ALA A 94 1.74 -4.55 14.15
N GLY A 95 0.67 -3.87 14.59
CA GLY A 95 0.73 -2.65 15.40
C GLY A 95 0.58 -1.34 14.62
N ALA A 96 0.24 -1.37 13.33
CA ALA A 96 -0.13 -0.18 12.58
C ALA A 96 -1.63 0.13 12.70
N ASP A 97 -2.02 1.36 12.41
CA ASP A 97 -3.42 1.75 12.23
C ASP A 97 -3.61 2.16 10.75
N PRO A 98 -4.11 1.26 9.88
CA PRO A 98 -4.22 1.52 8.46
C PRO A 98 -5.10 2.73 8.15
N LEU A 99 -6.21 2.91 8.86
CA LEU A 99 -7.14 4.02 8.64
C LEU A 99 -6.49 5.36 8.98
N LEU A 100 -5.77 5.43 10.09
CA LEU A 100 -5.00 6.62 10.46
C LEU A 100 -3.89 6.93 9.44
N VAL A 101 -3.24 5.91 8.88
CA VAL A 101 -2.22 6.11 7.83
C VAL A 101 -2.86 6.66 6.55
N LEU A 102 -4.01 6.13 6.12
CA LEU A 102 -4.75 6.63 4.96
C LEU A 102 -5.25 8.06 5.16
N ASP A 103 -5.75 8.38 6.36
CA ASP A 103 -6.17 9.73 6.73
C ASP A 103 -5.00 10.73 6.64
N ARG A 104 -3.83 10.37 7.19
CA ARG A 104 -2.63 11.20 7.09
C ARG A 104 -2.09 11.33 5.67
N LEU A 105 -2.15 10.25 4.87
CA LEU A 105 -1.78 10.27 3.45
C LEU A 105 -2.65 11.25 2.65
N HIS A 106 -3.95 11.29 2.95
CA HIS A 106 -4.85 12.26 2.35
C HIS A 106 -4.53 13.69 2.83
N ALA A 107 -4.41 13.89 4.15
CA ALA A 107 -4.20 15.20 4.76
C ALA A 107 -2.87 15.87 4.36
N GLN A 108 -1.80 15.10 4.12
CA GLN A 108 -0.51 15.66 3.70
C GLN A 108 -0.51 16.22 2.27
N GLY A 109 -1.47 15.82 1.42
CA GLY A 109 -1.63 16.35 0.05
C GLY A 109 -0.47 16.06 -0.93
N GLY A 110 0.45 15.16 -0.57
CA GLY A 110 1.62 14.79 -1.37
C GLY A 110 1.36 13.69 -2.41
N VAL A 111 0.13 13.17 -2.46
CA VAL A 111 -0.28 12.06 -3.34
C VAL A 111 -1.39 12.51 -4.28
N ASP A 112 -1.34 12.04 -5.52
CA ASP A 112 -2.33 12.29 -6.58
C ASP A 112 -2.71 10.96 -7.27
N PRO A 113 -3.42 10.05 -6.56
CA PRO A 113 -3.88 8.80 -7.13
C PRO A 113 -5.02 9.00 -8.13
N ALA A 114 -5.19 8.05 -9.06
CA ALA A 114 -6.30 8.04 -10.03
C ALA A 114 -7.69 7.79 -9.40
N PHE A 115 -7.75 7.58 -8.07
CA PHE A 115 -8.94 7.31 -7.30
C PHE A 115 -9.05 8.28 -6.12
N ASP A 116 -10.27 8.49 -5.63
CA ASP A 116 -10.52 9.34 -4.47
C ASP A 116 -10.14 8.62 -3.17
N LEU A 117 -8.97 8.96 -2.62
CA LEU A 117 -8.42 8.32 -1.42
C LEU A 117 -9.33 8.46 -0.19
N ASP A 118 -9.92 9.64 0.03
CA ASP A 118 -10.79 9.88 1.19
C ASP A 118 -12.08 9.07 1.07
N ARG A 119 -12.67 9.03 -0.12
CA ARG A 119 -13.82 8.15 -0.40
C ARG A 119 -13.49 6.68 -0.17
N ARG A 120 -12.30 6.23 -0.56
CA ARG A 120 -11.86 4.83 -0.38
C ARG A 120 -11.64 4.48 1.09
N ARG A 121 -11.06 5.39 1.87
CA ARG A 121 -10.93 5.24 3.32
C ARG A 121 -12.29 5.06 3.98
N PHE A 122 -13.27 5.94 3.69
CA PHE A 122 -14.61 5.80 4.25
C PHE A 122 -15.26 4.46 3.88
N GLN A 123 -15.07 3.98 2.65
CA GLN A 123 -15.60 2.68 2.23
C GLN A 123 -14.92 1.50 2.93
N LEU A 124 -13.64 1.62 3.30
CA LEU A 124 -12.94 0.62 4.11
C LEU A 124 -13.44 0.62 5.56
N GLU A 125 -13.71 1.77 6.15
CA GLU A 125 -14.31 1.84 7.50
C GLU A 125 -15.62 1.07 7.54
N GLN A 126 -16.50 1.28 6.54
CA GLN A 126 -17.77 0.54 6.42
C GLN A 126 -17.60 -0.94 6.05
N LEU A 127 -16.41 -1.36 5.62
CA LEU A 127 -16.09 -2.74 5.27
C LEU A 127 -15.63 -3.54 6.50
N LEU A 128 -14.89 -2.88 7.39
CA LEU A 128 -14.26 -3.48 8.56
C LEU A 128 -15.18 -3.48 9.80
N ASP A 129 -16.21 -2.62 9.80
CA ASP A 129 -17.33 -2.61 10.77
C ASP A 129 -18.34 -3.74 10.53
#